data_AF-A0A432PV88-F1
#
_entry.id   AF-A0A432PV88-F1
#
_cell.length_a   1.000
_cell.length_b   1.000
_cell.length_c   1.000
_cell.angle_alpha   90.00
_cell.angle_beta   90.00
_cell.angle_gamma   90.00
#
_symmetry.space_group_name_H-M   'P 1'
#
loop_
_entity.id
_entity.type
_entity.pdbx_description
1 polymer ?
#
loop_
_entity_poly.entity_id
_entity_poly.type
_entity_poly.pdbx_seq_one_letter_code
_entity_poly.pdbx_strand_id
1 'polypeptide(L)'
;MQMDADFKIGYELLKKFREQIEAMANAQNETELIELVEEIKEPIRNAAYRIKFGNGPLKEELFNNLAVMVREFREYSNPEELKNSAKKIVEILDNLEAQVSA
;
A
#
# COMPACT_ATOMS: atom_id res chain seq x y z
N MET A 1 16.22 -9.86 8.11
CA MET A 1 15.21 -10.60 7.30
C MET A 1 15.63 -10.60 5.84
N GLN A 2 15.45 -11.70 5.11
CA GLN A 2 15.77 -11.74 3.68
C GLN A 2 14.53 -11.37 2.86
N MET A 3 14.64 -10.29 2.09
CA MET A 3 13.69 -9.92 1.03
C MET A 3 14.28 -10.34 -0.30
N ASP A 4 13.49 -10.94 -1.17
CA ASP A 4 13.92 -11.13 -2.56
C ASP A 4 13.77 -9.84 -3.39
N ALA A 5 14.25 -9.90 -4.63
CA ALA A 5 14.30 -8.73 -5.50
C ALA A 5 12.91 -8.17 -5.81
N ASP A 6 11.92 -9.03 -6.07
CA ASP A 6 10.56 -8.60 -6.36
C ASP A 6 9.92 -7.93 -5.14
N PHE A 7 10.03 -8.54 -3.96
CA PHE A 7 9.49 -7.96 -2.73
C PHE A 7 10.14 -6.61 -2.44
N LYS A 8 11.47 -6.51 -2.57
CA LYS A 8 12.21 -5.27 -2.33
C LYS A 8 11.75 -4.15 -3.28
N ILE A 9 11.57 -4.45 -4.57
CA ILE A 9 11.06 -3.46 -5.54
C ILE A 9 9.65 -2.99 -5.15
N GLY A 10 8.76 -3.91 -4.78
CA GLY A 10 7.42 -3.57 -4.33
C GLY A 10 7.44 -2.70 -3.08
N TYR A 11 8.27 -3.05 -2.09
CA TYR A 11 8.42 -2.30 -0.85
C TYR A 11 8.96 -0.88 -1.08
N GLU A 12 10.01 -0.71 -1.89
CA GLU A 12 10.57 0.61 -2.19
C GLU A 12 9.57 1.50 -2.96
N LEU A 13 8.73 0.91 -3.83
CA LEU A 13 7.63 1.65 -4.45
C LEU A 13 6.64 2.16 -3.40
N LEU A 14 6.23 1.31 -2.44
CA LEU A 14 5.31 1.73 -1.38
C LEU A 14 5.91 2.83 -0.50
N LYS A 15 7.20 2.72 -0.17
CA LYS A 15 7.93 3.77 0.55
C LYS A 15 7.93 5.09 -0.19
N LYS A 16 8.18 5.07 -1.50
CA LYS A 16 8.19 6.26 -2.34
C LYS A 16 6.85 7.00 -2.32
N PHE A 17 5.73 6.28 -2.19
CA PHE A 17 4.38 6.83 -2.17
C PHE A 17 3.76 6.82 -0.77
N ARG A 18 4.57 6.69 0.30
CA ARG A 18 4.08 6.58 1.68
C ARG A 18 3.21 7.78 2.07
N GLU A 19 3.63 8.99 1.72
CA GLU A 19 2.90 10.23 2.06
C GLU A 19 1.51 10.26 1.42
N GLN A 20 1.37 9.84 0.16
CA GLN A 20 0.07 9.75 -0.51
C GLN A 20 -0.81 8.66 0.09
N ILE A 21 -0.24 7.49 0.42
CA ILE A 21 -0.99 6.41 1.09
C ILE A 21 -1.48 6.90 2.46
N GLU A 22 -0.65 7.63 3.20
CA GLU A 22 -1.04 8.23 4.48
C GLU A 22 -2.09 9.33 4.31
N ALA A 23 -1.97 10.17 3.28
CA ALA A 23 -2.98 11.17 2.96
C ALA A 23 -4.34 10.52 2.65
N MET A 24 -4.35 9.41 1.91
CA MET A 24 -5.58 8.65 1.63
C MET A 24 -6.26 8.17 2.91
N ALA A 25 -5.51 7.62 3.86
CA ALA A 25 -6.04 7.18 5.14
C ALA A 25 -6.74 8.32 5.90
N ASN A 26 -6.30 9.56 5.68
CA ASN A 26 -6.77 10.76 6.37
C ASN A 26 -7.67 11.67 5.51
N ALA A 27 -7.99 11.28 4.28
CA ALA A 27 -8.78 12.10 3.35
C ALA A 27 -10.11 12.54 4.00
N GLN A 28 -10.43 13.83 3.90
CA GLN A 28 -11.59 14.42 4.57
C GLN A 28 -12.88 14.22 3.79
N ASN A 29 -12.78 14.03 2.47
CA ASN A 29 -13.91 13.88 1.59
C ASN A 29 -13.58 12.98 0.40
N GLU A 30 -14.62 12.59 -0.34
CA GLU A 30 -14.53 11.66 -1.47
C GLU A 30 -13.74 12.24 -2.65
N THR A 31 -13.87 13.54 -2.91
CA THR A 31 -13.12 14.21 -4.00
C THR A 31 -11.63 14.13 -3.78
N GLU A 32 -11.16 14.48 -2.58
CA GLU A 32 -9.75 14.36 -2.17
C GLU A 32 -9.26 12.91 -2.28
N LEU A 33 -10.07 11.94 -1.85
CA LEU A 33 -9.72 10.53 -1.95
C LEU A 33 -9.55 10.08 -3.40
N ILE A 34 -10.44 10.49 -4.31
CA ILE A 34 -10.37 10.16 -5.73
C ILE A 34 -9.12 10.77 -6.37
N GLU A 35 -8.79 12.02 -6.07
CA GLU A 35 -7.58 12.69 -6.58
C GLU A 35 -6.32 11.91 -6.17
N LEU A 36 -6.23 11.52 -4.90
CA LEU A 36 -5.13 10.70 -4.40
C LEU A 36 -5.06 9.33 -5.07
N VAL A 37 -6.20 8.67 -5.27
CA VAL A 37 -6.25 7.37 -5.99
C VAL A 37 -5.70 7.52 -7.40
N GLU A 38 -6.14 8.54 -8.13
CA GLU A 38 -5.68 8.76 -9.52
C GLU A 38 -4.18 9.02 -9.60
N GLU A 39 -3.59 9.68 -8.61
CA GLU A 39 -2.15 9.91 -8.51
C GLU A 39 -1.35 8.61 -8.33
N ILE A 40 -1.83 7.68 -7.50
CA ILE A 40 -1.02 6.53 -7.05
C ILE A 40 -1.49 5.15 -7.51
N LYS A 41 -2.65 5.03 -8.17
CA LYS A 41 -3.24 3.72 -8.52
C LYS A 41 -2.29 2.80 -9.30
N GLU A 42 -1.54 3.34 -10.25
CA GLU A 42 -0.61 2.54 -11.08
C GLU A 42 0.63 2.11 -10.28
N PRO A 43 1.34 3.00 -9.55
CA PRO A 43 2.38 2.59 -8.61
C PRO A 43 1.94 1.51 -7.61
N ILE A 44 0.76 1.66 -7.00
CA ILE A 44 0.25 0.71 -6.01
C ILE A 44 -0.11 -0.65 -6.65
N ARG A 45 -0.71 -0.66 -7.86
CA ARG A 45 -0.93 -1.91 -8.62
C ARG A 45 0.37 -2.64 -8.92
N ASN A 46 1.39 -1.89 -9.33
CA ASN A 46 2.72 -2.45 -9.59
C ASN A 46 3.37 -3.00 -8.32
N ALA A 47 3.26 -2.29 -7.20
CA ALA A 47 3.72 -2.77 -5.91
C ALA A 47 2.98 -4.05 -5.49
N ALA A 48 1.65 -4.09 -5.59
CA ALA A 48 0.84 -5.26 -5.27
C ALA A 48 1.24 -6.49 -6.08
N TYR A 49 1.51 -6.33 -7.39
CA TYR A 49 2.03 -7.40 -8.23
C TYR A 49 3.38 -7.92 -7.73
N ARG A 50 4.32 -7.02 -7.44
CA ARG A 50 5.65 -7.37 -6.95
C ARG A 50 5.61 -8.08 -5.60
N ILE A 51 4.82 -7.57 -4.65
CA ILE A 51 4.65 -8.19 -3.33
C ILE A 51 4.00 -9.58 -3.44
N LYS A 52 3.02 -9.77 -4.34
CA LYS A 52 2.38 -11.07 -4.58
C LYS A 52 3.39 -12.16 -4.98
N PHE A 53 4.28 -11.84 -5.91
CA PHE A 53 5.23 -12.79 -6.48
C PHE A 53 6.57 -12.86 -5.74
N GLY A 54 6.94 -11.80 -5.01
CA GLY A 54 8.12 -11.77 -4.16
C GLY A 54 7.91 -12.46 -2.80
N ASN A 55 8.97 -12.53 -2.02
CA ASN A 55 9.02 -13.07 -0.67
C ASN A 55 9.70 -12.09 0.27
N GLY A 56 9.05 -11.86 1.40
CA GLY A 56 9.52 -10.93 2.42
C GLY A 56 8.68 -11.01 3.69
N PRO A 57 9.11 -10.30 4.74
CA PRO A 57 8.38 -10.21 6.00
C PRO A 57 6.99 -9.60 5.80
N LEU A 58 6.01 -10.09 6.57
CA LEU A 58 4.62 -9.61 6.55
C LEU A 58 3.97 -9.63 5.14
N LYS A 59 4.50 -10.43 4.20
CA LYS A 59 4.05 -10.49 2.81
C LYS A 59 2.53 -10.65 2.70
N GLU A 60 1.97 -11.65 3.35
CA GLU A 60 0.55 -11.97 3.21
C GLU A 60 -0.32 -10.83 3.74
N GLU A 61 0.06 -10.23 4.87
CA GLU A 61 -0.67 -9.09 5.43
C GLU A 61 -0.58 -7.86 4.53
N LEU A 62 0.61 -7.55 4.02
CA LEU A 62 0.83 -6.45 3.10
C LEU A 62 0.06 -6.64 1.80
N PHE A 63 0.15 -7.83 1.20
CA PHE A 63 -0.54 -8.15 -0.03
C PHE A 63 -2.06 -8.09 0.12
N ASN A 64 -2.62 -8.58 1.22
CA ASN A 64 -4.07 -8.55 1.44
C ASN A 64 -4.61 -7.11 1.47
N ASN A 65 -3.94 -6.19 2.16
CA ASN A 65 -4.35 -4.78 2.19
C ASN A 65 -4.15 -4.10 0.81
N LEU A 66 -3.07 -4.43 0.10
CA LEU A 66 -2.86 -3.93 -1.27
C LEU A 66 -3.93 -4.44 -2.25
N ALA A 67 -4.35 -5.70 -2.12
CA ALA A 67 -5.40 -6.27 -2.94
C ALA A 67 -6.74 -5.56 -2.74
N VAL A 68 -7.06 -5.21 -1.48
CA VAL A 68 -8.24 -4.39 -1.15
C VAL A 68 -8.13 -3.00 -1.78
N MET A 69 -7.00 -2.29 -1.61
CA MET A 69 -6.81 -0.99 -2.26
C MET A 69 -7.00 -1.07 -3.78
N VAL A 70 -6.38 -2.07 -4.43
CA VAL A 70 -6.47 -2.24 -5.88
C VAL A 70 -7.90 -2.54 -6.35
N ARG A 71 -8.69 -3.27 -5.56
CA ARG A 71 -10.12 -3.49 -5.82
C ARG A 71 -10.90 -2.18 -5.70
N GLU A 72 -10.75 -1.46 -4.59
CA GLU A 72 -11.48 -0.21 -4.37
C GLU A 72 -11.09 0.90 -5.36
N PHE A 73 -9.87 0.90 -5.89
CA PHE A 73 -9.49 1.81 -7.00
C PHE A 73 -10.28 1.58 -8.29
N ARG A 74 -10.86 0.39 -8.48
CA ARG A 74 -11.66 0.06 -9.67
C ARG A 74 -13.14 0.30 -9.43
N GLU A 75 -13.60 -0.08 -8.24
CA GLU A 75 -15.02 -0.15 -7.92
C GLU A 75 -15.54 1.10 -7.20
N TYR A 76 -14.67 1.81 -6.47
CA TYR A 76 -15.01 2.96 -5.63
C TYR A 76 -16.27 2.73 -4.77
N SER A 77 -16.44 1.48 -4.32
CA SER A 77 -17.67 1.04 -3.69
C SER A 77 -17.68 1.28 -2.18
N ASN A 78 -16.48 1.29 -1.57
CA ASN A 78 -16.33 1.41 -0.13
C ASN A 78 -15.12 2.30 0.23
N PRO A 79 -15.30 3.62 0.27
CA PRO A 79 -14.24 4.57 0.64
C PRO A 79 -13.60 4.27 2.00
N GLU A 80 -14.38 3.84 2.99
CA GLU A 80 -13.87 3.54 4.33
C GLU A 80 -12.95 2.31 4.35
N GLU A 81 -13.26 1.29 3.57
CA GLU A 81 -12.39 0.12 3.44
C GLU A 81 -11.07 0.45 2.74
N LEU A 82 -11.10 1.37 1.77
CA LEU A 82 -9.91 1.89 1.14
C LEU A 82 -9.02 2.65 2.15
N LYS A 83 -9.60 3.54 2.96
CA LYS A 83 -8.89 4.31 3.99
C LYS A 83 -8.29 3.40 5.07
N ASN A 84 -9.03 2.40 5.53
CA ASN A 84 -8.55 1.42 6.49
C ASN A 84 -7.39 0.58 5.94
N SER A 85 -7.46 0.17 4.67
CA SER A 85 -6.38 -0.57 4.02
C SER A 85 -5.12 0.29 3.87
N ALA A 86 -5.28 1.57 3.51
CA ALA A 86 -4.18 2.52 3.43
C ALA A 86 -3.49 2.69 4.79
N LYS A 87 -4.26 2.87 5.87
CA LYS A 87 -3.73 2.96 7.24
C LYS A 87 -2.93 1.71 7.63
N LYS A 88 -3.50 0.53 7.40
CA LYS A 88 -2.84 -0.76 7.64
C LYS A 88 -1.52 -0.89 6.89
N ILE A 89 -1.46 -0.45 5.64
CA ILE A 89 -0.22 -0.46 4.85
C ILE A 89 0.84 0.43 5.49
N VAL A 90 0.49 1.65 5.91
CA VAL A 90 1.45 2.55 6.60
C VAL A 90 1.99 1.88 7.87
N GLU A 91 1.12 1.30 8.71
CA GLU A 91 1.53 0.57 9.92
C GLU A 91 2.50 -0.58 9.60
N ILE A 92 2.24 -1.35 8.54
CA ILE A 92 3.13 -2.43 8.09
C ILE A 92 4.48 -1.86 7.63
N LEU A 93 4.50 -0.77 6.85
CA LEU A 93 5.73 -0.15 6.39
C LEU A 93 6.58 0.33 7.58
N ASP A 94 5.98 0.96 8.57
CA ASP A 94 6.66 1.43 9.78
C ASP A 94 7.25 0.25 10.58
N ASN A 95 6.49 -0.85 10.71
CA ASN A 95 6.97 -2.07 11.35
C ASN A 95 8.16 -2.69 10.59
N LEU A 96 8.14 -2.66 9.26
CA LEU A 96 9.24 -3.15 8.43
C LEU A 96 10.48 -2.27 8.55
N GLU A 97 10.33 -0.95 8.60
CA GLU A 97 11.45 -0.02 8.78
C GLU A 97 12.13 -0.18 10.13
N ALA A 98 11.34 -0.37 11.20
CA ALA A 98 11.86 -0.63 12.54
C ALA A 98 12.68 -1.94 12.60
N GLN A 99 12.26 -2.96 11.85
CA GLN A 99 12.94 -4.25 11.76
C GLN A 99 14.21 -4.24 10.90
N VAL A 100 14.37 -3.26 10.01
CA VAL A 100 15.55 -3.10 9.14
C VAL A 100 16.59 -2.17 9.78
N SER A 101 16.16 -1.25 10.65
CA SER A 101 17.02 -0.29 11.35
C SER A 101 17.58 -0.81 12.68
N ALA A 102 17.12 -1.98 13.14
CA ALA A 102 17.58 -2.68 14.35
C ALA A 102 18.56 -3.81 14.00
#